data_AF-A0A351WHJ7-F1
#
_entry.id   AF-A0A351WHJ7-F1
#
_cell.length_a   1.000
_cell.length_b   1.000
_cell.length_c   1.000
_cell.angle_alpha   90.00
_cell.angle_beta   90.00
_cell.angle_gamma   90.00
#
_symmetry.space_group_name_H-M   'P 1'
#
loop_
_entity.id
_entity.type
_entity.pdbx_description
1 polymer ?
#
loop_
_entity_poly.entity_id
_entity_poly.type
_entity_poly.pdbx_seq_one_letter_code
_entity_poly.pdbx_strand_id
1 'polypeptide(L)'
;MKALNKNTQAVLARLMNTAKANGGHTKIDNAPGHFMAACVEILGQTAGYELVSVAHYGEQNGDLMRDPDIVIMANEQNAWPISYRNDYVGIDHESADFDEAGQLKGYRPRMQADITACANMLLRNIADQQGI
;
A
#
# COMPACT_ATOMS: atom_id res chain seq x y z
N MET A 1 -5.17 5.60 14.84
CA MET A 1 -4.20 5.57 13.72
C MET A 1 -4.41 6.80 12.85
N LYS A 2 -3.34 7.35 12.28
CA LYS A 2 -3.37 8.43 11.30
C LYS A 2 -3.83 7.87 9.96
N ALA A 3 -4.91 8.42 9.42
CA ALA A 3 -5.42 8.04 8.11
C ALA A 3 -4.63 8.73 6.98
N LEU A 4 -4.71 8.16 5.78
CA LEU A 4 -4.36 8.85 4.55
C LEU A 4 -5.14 10.17 4.42
N ASN A 5 -4.59 11.14 3.69
CA ASN A 5 -5.33 12.36 3.40
C ASN A 5 -6.40 12.10 2.33
N LYS A 6 -7.34 13.04 2.16
CA LYS A 6 -8.49 12.86 1.24
C LYS A 6 -8.08 12.58 -0.21
N ASN A 7 -7.02 13.22 -0.70
CA ASN A 7 -6.59 13.07 -2.09
C ASN A 7 -5.99 11.68 -2.33
N THR A 8 -5.13 11.22 -1.43
CA THR A 8 -4.50 9.90 -1.53
C THR A 8 -5.47 8.76 -1.24
N GLN A 9 -6.48 8.98 -0.39
CA GLN A 9 -7.61 8.04 -0.27
C GLN A 9 -8.37 7.86 -1.59
N ALA A 10 -8.59 8.94 -2.34
CA ALA A 10 -9.25 8.86 -3.65
C ALA A 10 -8.40 8.09 -4.67
N VAL A 11 -7.09 8.29 -4.68
CA VAL A 11 -6.15 7.51 -5.52
C VAL A 11 -6.19 6.03 -5.12
N LEU A 12 -6.07 5.72 -3.83
CA LEU A 12 -6.14 4.34 -3.34
C LEU A 12 -7.46 3.66 -3.74
N ALA A 13 -8.60 4.36 -3.63
CA ALA A 13 -9.88 3.81 -4.04
C ALA A 13 -9.92 3.47 -5.55
N ARG A 14 -9.33 4.31 -6.41
CA ARG A 14 -9.19 4.01 -7.85
C ARG A 14 -8.33 2.76 -8.08
N LEU A 15 -7.18 2.68 -7.40
CA LEU A 15 -6.29 1.53 -7.46
C LEU A 15 -6.98 0.23 -7.02
N MET A 16 -7.67 0.26 -5.87
CA MET A 16 -8.43 -0.89 -5.35
C MET A 16 -9.54 -1.31 -6.30
N ASN A 17 -10.27 -0.37 -6.89
CA ASN A 17 -11.33 -0.70 -7.85
C ASN A 17 -10.77 -1.38 -9.10
N THR A 18 -9.64 -0.90 -9.63
CA THR A 18 -8.95 -1.54 -10.76
C THR A 18 -8.45 -2.93 -10.39
N ALA A 19 -7.86 -3.11 -9.21
CA ALA A 19 -7.41 -4.43 -8.74
C ALA A 19 -8.58 -5.41 -8.61
N LYS A 20 -9.68 -4.99 -7.98
CA LYS A 20 -10.90 -5.82 -7.83
C LYS A 20 -11.52 -6.20 -9.17
N ALA A 21 -11.57 -5.27 -10.13
CA ALA A 21 -12.03 -5.55 -11.48
C ALA A 21 -11.17 -6.60 -12.21
N ASN A 22 -9.90 -6.73 -11.82
CA ASN A 22 -8.93 -7.68 -12.38
C ASN A 22 -8.72 -8.93 -11.50
N GLY A 23 -9.71 -9.30 -10.67
CA GLY A 23 -9.63 -10.51 -9.85
C GLY A 23 -8.79 -10.37 -8.58
N GLY A 24 -8.66 -9.14 -8.07
CA GLY A 24 -8.00 -8.85 -6.79
C GLY A 24 -6.55 -8.38 -6.92
N HIS A 25 -5.97 -8.34 -8.11
CA HIS A 25 -4.61 -7.82 -8.33
C HIS A 25 -4.50 -7.10 -9.67
N THR A 26 -3.60 -6.13 -9.78
CA THR A 26 -3.30 -5.45 -11.04
C THR A 26 -1.90 -4.86 -11.04
N LYS A 27 -1.32 -4.74 -12.25
CA LYS A 27 -0.08 -4.01 -12.51
C LYS A 27 -0.43 -2.85 -13.44
N ILE A 28 -0.15 -1.63 -13.00
CA ILE A 28 -0.41 -0.40 -13.75
C ILE A 28 0.92 0.14 -14.25
N ASP A 29 1.09 0.17 -15.57
CA ASP A 29 2.31 0.56 -16.27
C ASP A 29 1.96 1.44 -17.48
N ASN A 30 1.43 2.64 -17.20
CA ASN A 30 0.99 3.60 -18.20
C ASN A 30 2.15 4.43 -18.77
N ALA A 31 3.32 4.38 -18.15
CA ALA A 31 4.53 5.09 -18.57
C ALA A 31 5.75 4.14 -18.64
N PRO A 32 5.68 3.09 -19.48
CA PRO A 32 6.70 2.06 -19.53
C PRO A 32 8.07 2.65 -19.92
N GLY A 33 9.11 2.24 -19.20
CA GLY A 33 10.48 2.73 -19.40
C GLY A 33 10.77 4.12 -18.80
N HIS A 34 9.76 4.81 -18.27
CA HIS A 34 9.93 6.11 -17.59
C HIS A 34 9.79 6.00 -16.08
N PHE A 35 8.81 5.24 -15.61
CA PHE A 35 8.55 5.02 -14.19
C PHE A 35 8.34 3.54 -13.89
N MET A 36 8.52 3.15 -12.63
CA MET A 36 8.19 1.80 -12.18
C MET A 36 6.67 1.61 -12.20
N ALA A 37 6.23 0.43 -12.64
CA ALA A 37 4.84 0.05 -12.60
C ALA A 37 4.34 -0.02 -11.14
N ALA A 38 3.10 0.38 -10.90
CA ALA A 38 2.44 0.21 -9.60
C ALA A 38 1.73 -1.14 -9.57
N CYS A 39 2.15 -2.02 -8.66
CA CYS A 39 1.50 -3.29 -8.37
C CYS A 39 0.54 -3.10 -7.20
N VAL A 40 -0.71 -3.54 -7.36
CA VAL A 40 -1.75 -3.41 -6.34
C VAL A 40 -2.40 -4.77 -6.14
N GLU A 41 -2.51 -5.22 -4.89
CA GLU A 41 -3.08 -6.52 -4.55
C GLU A 41 -4.00 -6.40 -3.33
N ILE A 42 -5.20 -6.97 -3.44
CA ILE A 42 -6.13 -7.15 -2.32
C ILE A 42 -5.72 -8.44 -1.59
N LEU A 43 -5.11 -8.28 -0.42
CA LEU A 43 -4.55 -9.37 0.37
C LEU A 43 -5.63 -10.17 1.12
N GLY A 44 -6.80 -9.56 1.32
CA GLY A 44 -7.93 -10.17 2.02
C GLY A 44 -8.69 -9.17 2.89
N GLN A 45 -9.38 -9.70 3.89
CA GLN A 45 -10.19 -8.92 4.83
C GLN A 45 -9.90 -9.32 6.27
N THR A 46 -9.95 -8.34 7.17
CA THR A 46 -9.83 -8.57 8.61
C THR A 46 -10.74 -7.62 9.37
N ALA A 47 -11.55 -8.12 10.30
CA ALA A 47 -12.39 -7.28 11.17
C ALA A 47 -13.23 -6.18 10.46
N GLY A 48 -13.70 -6.43 9.24
CA GLY A 48 -14.46 -5.44 8.44
C GLY A 48 -13.61 -4.43 7.66
N TYR A 49 -12.30 -4.64 7.61
CA TYR A 49 -11.36 -3.88 6.79
C TYR A 49 -10.83 -4.74 5.65
N GLU A 50 -10.60 -4.13 4.48
CA GLU A 50 -9.82 -4.71 3.40
C GLU A 50 -8.34 -4.40 3.60
N LEU A 51 -7.49 -5.39 3.34
CA LEU A 51 -6.04 -5.22 3.31
C LEU A 51 -5.60 -5.11 1.85
N VAL A 52 -4.91 -4.03 1.51
CA VAL A 52 -4.37 -3.80 0.16
C VAL A 52 -2.88 -3.51 0.23
N SER A 53 -2.09 -4.23 -0.57
CA SER A 53 -0.69 -3.90 -0.86
C SER A 53 -0.63 -2.96 -2.07
N VAL A 54 0.21 -1.92 -1.95
CA VAL A 54 0.61 -1.05 -3.06
C VAL A 54 2.13 -1.05 -3.09
N ALA A 55 2.70 -1.58 -4.18
CA ALA A 55 4.13 -1.81 -4.30
C ALA A 55 4.71 -1.36 -5.64
N HIS A 56 5.98 -0.98 -5.62
CA HIS A 56 6.85 -0.99 -6.79
C HIS A 56 7.86 -2.13 -6.65
N TYR A 57 8.33 -2.63 -7.78
CA TYR A 57 9.37 -3.65 -7.83
C TYR A 57 10.52 -3.18 -8.72
N GLY A 58 11.72 -3.16 -8.15
CA GLY A 58 12.96 -3.12 -8.91
C GLY A 58 13.56 -4.53 -9.03
N GLU A 59 14.62 -4.67 -9.82
CA GLU A 59 15.39 -5.93 -9.90
C GLU A 59 16.76 -5.75 -9.23
N GLN A 60 17.21 -6.76 -8.49
CA GLN A 60 18.57 -6.84 -7.97
C GLN A 60 19.08 -8.28 -8.12
N ASN A 61 20.19 -8.45 -8.85
CA ASN A 61 20.78 -9.77 -9.12
C ASN A 61 19.79 -10.79 -9.74
N GLY A 62 18.80 -10.32 -10.51
CA GLY A 62 17.76 -11.17 -11.10
C GLY A 62 16.52 -11.39 -10.22
N ASP A 63 16.53 -10.94 -8.97
CA ASP A 63 15.39 -11.05 -8.06
C ASP A 63 14.57 -9.76 -8.02
N LEU A 64 13.24 -9.88 -7.95
CA LEU A 64 12.35 -8.75 -7.74
C LEU A 64 12.38 -8.29 -6.27
N MET A 65 12.59 -7.00 -6.09
CA MET A 65 12.79 -6.34 -4.80
C MET A 65 11.72 -5.26 -4.60
N ARG A 66 11.01 -5.26 -3.47
CA ARG A 66 9.97 -4.25 -3.16
C ARG A 66 10.61 -2.90 -2.88
N ASP A 67 10.17 -1.84 -3.57
CA ASP A 67 10.71 -0.46 -3.44
C ASP A 67 9.68 0.68 -3.62
N PRO A 68 8.86 1.00 -2.61
CA PRO A 68 8.54 0.19 -1.44
C PRO A 68 7.30 -0.69 -1.68
N ASP A 69 6.96 -1.54 -0.71
CA ASP A 69 5.64 -2.15 -0.52
C ASP A 69 4.98 -1.58 0.74
N ILE A 70 3.73 -1.14 0.63
CA ILE A 70 2.93 -0.62 1.74
C ILE A 70 1.62 -1.37 1.81
N VAL A 71 1.36 -1.99 2.97
CA VAL A 71 0.06 -2.58 3.28
C VAL A 71 -0.82 -1.57 3.99
N ILE A 72 -2.02 -1.39 3.48
CA ILE A 72 -3.01 -0.42 3.94
C ILE A 72 -4.26 -1.17 4.36
N MET A 73 -4.72 -0.90 5.57
CA MET A 73 -6.00 -1.37 6.08
C MET A 73 -7.05 -0.30 5.77
N ALA A 74 -8.06 -0.64 4.98
CA ALA A 74 -9.06 0.30 4.48
C ALA A 74 -10.49 -0.14 4.79
N ASN A 75 -11.36 0.83 5.04
CA ASN A 75 -12.81 0.66 5.01
C ASN A 75 -13.44 1.73 4.11
N GLU A 76 -14.77 1.81 4.09
CA GLU A 76 -15.49 2.77 3.25
C GLU A 76 -15.13 4.25 3.51
N GLN A 77 -14.71 4.60 4.72
CA GLN A 77 -14.49 5.98 5.13
C GLN A 77 -13.01 6.37 5.14
N ASN A 78 -12.12 5.47 5.58
CA ASN A 78 -10.73 5.79 5.86
C ASN A 78 -9.79 4.65 5.46
N ALA A 79 -8.54 5.02 5.24
CA ALA A 79 -7.45 4.09 4.97
C ALA A 79 -6.25 4.38 5.89
N TRP A 80 -5.75 3.35 6.56
CA TRP A 80 -4.66 3.41 7.52
C TRP A 80 -3.52 2.51 7.03
N PRO A 81 -2.40 3.10 6.59
CA PRO A 81 -1.18 2.36 6.29
C PRO A 81 -0.67 1.70 7.57
N ILE A 82 -0.41 0.39 7.51
CA ILE A 82 -0.06 -0.44 8.67
C ILE A 82 1.28 -1.14 8.55
N SER A 83 1.79 -1.37 7.33
CA SER A 83 3.12 -1.94 7.10
C SER A 83 3.87 -1.17 6.00
N TYR A 84 5.19 -1.13 6.10
CA TYR A 84 6.12 -0.63 5.09
C TYR A 84 7.29 -1.59 4.97
N ARG A 85 7.64 -1.96 3.74
CA ARG A 85 8.82 -2.77 3.45
C ARG A 85 9.60 -2.19 2.28
N ASN A 86 10.93 -2.21 2.40
CA ASN A 86 11.85 -1.91 1.31
C ASN A 86 13.03 -2.88 1.36
N ASP A 87 13.12 -3.72 0.33
CA ASP A 87 14.10 -4.80 0.30
C ASP A 87 15.53 -4.29 0.00
N TYR A 88 15.70 -3.15 -0.68
CA TYR A 88 17.02 -2.59 -1.01
C TYR A 88 17.77 -2.04 0.21
N VAL A 89 17.05 -1.60 1.23
CA VAL A 89 17.63 -1.05 2.48
C VAL A 89 17.37 -1.93 3.70
N GLY A 90 16.80 -3.12 3.50
CA GLY A 90 16.55 -4.08 4.57
C GLY A 90 15.58 -3.59 5.65
N ILE A 91 14.58 -2.79 5.27
CA ILE A 91 13.58 -2.25 6.21
C ILE A 91 12.29 -3.05 6.09
N ASP A 92 11.78 -3.49 7.24
CA ASP A 92 10.45 -4.10 7.40
C ASP A 92 9.81 -3.55 8.69
N HIS A 93 8.73 -2.78 8.54
CA HIS A 93 8.05 -2.08 9.63
C HIS A 93 6.58 -2.50 9.70
N GLU A 94 6.22 -3.22 10.75
CA GLU A 94 4.83 -3.58 11.05
C GLU A 94 4.31 -2.77 12.23
N SER A 95 3.41 -1.83 11.96
CA SER A 95 2.91 -0.91 12.97
C SER A 95 1.63 -1.37 13.66
N ALA A 96 0.89 -2.32 13.10
CA ALA A 96 -0.35 -2.86 13.66
C ALA A 96 -0.17 -4.30 14.13
N ASP A 97 -0.66 -4.60 15.32
CA ASP A 97 -0.68 -5.95 15.88
C ASP A 97 -2.14 -6.46 15.88
N PHE A 98 -2.36 -7.65 15.33
CA PHE A 98 -3.67 -8.30 15.30
C PHE A 98 -3.71 -9.49 16.28
N ASP A 99 -4.89 -9.83 16.79
CA ASP A 99 -5.10 -11.05 17.57
C ASP A 99 -5.37 -12.27 16.67
N GLU A 100 -5.56 -13.44 17.28
CA GLU A 100 -5.83 -14.70 16.56
C GLU A 100 -7.14 -14.67 15.75
N ALA A 101 -8.07 -13.78 16.09
CA ALA A 101 -9.33 -13.58 15.37
C ALA A 101 -9.21 -12.49 14.27
N GLY A 102 -8.01 -11.93 14.06
CA GLY A 102 -7.76 -10.85 13.10
C GLY A 102 -8.21 -9.47 13.59
N GLN A 103 -8.61 -9.32 14.85
CA GLN A 103 -8.99 -8.01 15.38
C GLN A 103 -7.74 -7.19 15.70
N LEU A 104 -7.80 -5.87 15.46
CA LEU A 104 -6.72 -4.97 15.81
C LEU A 104 -6.57 -4.93 17.34
N LYS A 105 -5.47 -5.48 17.84
CA LYS A 105 -5.14 -5.54 19.27
C LYS A 105 -4.41 -4.30 19.75
N GLY A 106 -3.53 -3.75 18.90
CA GLY A 106 -2.69 -2.61 19.24
C GLY A 106 -1.96 -2.07 18.03
N TYR A 107 -1.32 -0.90 18.18
CA TYR A 107 -0.47 -0.34 17.13
C TYR A 107 0.60 0.59 17.72
N ARG A 108 1.67 0.82 16.95
CA ARG A 108 2.81 1.70 17.28
C ARG A 108 2.56 3.09 16.68
N PRO A 109 2.14 4.12 17.46
CA PRO A 109 1.58 5.35 16.86
C PRO A 109 2.56 6.17 16.04
N ARG A 110 3.83 6.28 16.47
CA ARG A 110 4.87 7.02 15.74
C ARG A 110 5.18 6.35 14.40
N MET A 111 5.50 5.06 14.45
CA MET A 111 5.75 4.25 13.26
C MET A 111 4.58 4.28 12.28
N GLN A 112 3.34 4.10 12.77
CA GLN A 112 2.15 4.15 11.91
C GLN A 112 1.97 5.53 11.25
N ALA A 113 2.29 6.62 11.95
CA ALA A 113 2.25 7.96 11.38
C ALA A 113 3.33 8.19 10.32
N ASP A 114 4.53 7.62 10.50
CA ASP A 114 5.63 7.69 9.53
C ASP A 114 5.32 6.87 8.27
N ILE A 115 4.82 5.63 8.43
CA ILE A 115 4.32 4.81 7.31
C ILE A 115 3.23 5.57 6.56
N THR A 116 2.33 6.26 7.28
CA THR A 116 1.28 7.07 6.66
C THR A 116 1.85 8.23 5.84
N ALA A 117 2.93 8.87 6.29
CA ALA A 117 3.58 9.92 5.51
C ALA A 117 4.20 9.36 4.22
N CYS A 118 4.89 8.22 4.30
CA CYS A 118 5.44 7.51 3.15
C CYS A 118 4.34 7.10 2.16
N ALA A 119 3.23 6.54 2.64
CA ALA A 119 2.11 6.12 1.80
C ALA A 119 1.44 7.29 1.07
N ASN A 120 1.29 8.44 1.74
CA ASN A 120 0.75 9.63 1.09
C ASN A 120 1.66 10.12 -0.04
N MET A 121 2.99 10.05 0.15
CA MET A 121 3.95 10.40 -0.89
C MET A 121 3.91 9.40 -2.05
N LEU A 122 3.93 8.10 -1.76
CA LEU A 122 3.88 7.04 -2.76
C LEU A 122 2.63 7.15 -3.63
N LEU A 123 1.44 7.26 -3.03
CA LEU A 123 0.18 7.32 -3.77
C LEU A 123 0.09 8.57 -4.64
N ARG A 124 0.59 9.72 -4.16
CA ARG A 124 0.68 10.93 -5.00
C ARG A 124 1.59 10.71 -6.20
N ASN A 125 2.78 10.12 -5.97
CA ASN A 125 3.72 9.84 -7.05
C ASN A 125 3.13 8.86 -8.07
N ILE A 126 2.45 7.80 -7.62
CA ILE A 126 1.77 6.85 -8.52
C ILE A 126 0.71 7.58 -9.36
N ALA A 127 -0.11 8.44 -8.76
CA ALA A 127 -1.10 9.21 -9.50
C ALA A 127 -0.45 10.08 -10.60
N ASP A 128 0.62 10.79 -10.26
CA ASP A 128 1.34 11.66 -11.20
C ASP A 128 2.05 10.85 -12.31
N GLN A 129 2.73 9.75 -11.95
CA GLN A 129 3.54 8.95 -12.86
C GLN A 129 2.70 8.07 -13.80
N GLN A 130 1.57 7.57 -13.30
CA GLN A 130 0.70 6.64 -14.01
C GLN A 130 -0.56 7.33 -14.58
N GLY A 131 -0.75 8.63 -14.32
CA GLY A 131 -1.85 9.42 -14.87
C GLY A 131 -3.24 8.99 -14.37
N ILE A 132 -3.36 8.72 -13.06
CA ILE A 132 -4.58 8.16 -12.42
C ILE A 132 -5.24 9.12 -11.46
#